data_AF-F4BKY8-F1
#
_entry.id   AF-F4BKY8-F1
#
_cell.length_a   1.000
_cell.length_b   1.000
_cell.length_c   1.000
_cell.angle_alpha   90.00
_cell.angle_beta   90.00
_cell.angle_gamma   90.00
#
_symmetry.space_group_name_H-M   'P 1'
#
loop_
_entity.id
_entity.type
_entity.pdbx_description
1 polymer ?
#
loop_
_entity_poly.entity_id
_entity_poly.type
_entity_poly.pdbx_seq_one_letter_code
_entity_poly.pdbx_strand_id
1 'polypeptide(L)'
;MENTQSLVKTFESDFRPQVGDIIDDPGFDSGFHNGYEVVKVTINYTLNECFVSLVPLAIEVEKIRVEDYIKKLKTYGWSIQSR
;
A
#
# COMPACT_ATOMS: atom_id res chain seq x y z
N MET A 1 6.86 21.96 0.81
CA MET A 1 5.75 21.11 1.27
C MET A 1 5.75 19.92 0.35
N GLU A 2 6.27 18.78 0.80
CA GLU A 2 6.32 17.56 -0.02
C GLU A 2 4.89 17.12 -0.34
N ASN A 3 4.59 17.02 -1.64
CA ASN A 3 3.37 16.38 -2.12
C ASN A 3 3.38 14.92 -1.67
N THR A 4 2.83 14.61 -0.49
CA THR A 4 2.64 13.22 -0.03
C THR A 4 1.45 12.63 -0.78
N GLN A 5 1.66 12.33 -2.07
CA GLN A 5 0.71 11.57 -2.86
C GLN A 5 0.55 10.18 -2.22
N SER A 6 -0.67 9.85 -1.79
CA SER A 6 -0.97 8.53 -1.24
C SER A 6 -1.37 7.59 -2.37
N LEU A 7 -0.79 6.41 -2.41
CA LEU A 7 -1.18 5.34 -3.32
C LEU A 7 -2.19 4.43 -2.63
N VAL A 8 -3.30 4.16 -3.30
CA VAL A 8 -4.42 3.37 -2.75
C VAL A 8 -4.85 2.34 -3.77
N LYS A 9 -5.25 1.16 -3.26
CA LYS A 9 -5.90 0.09 -4.00
C LYS A 9 -7.11 -0.38 -3.20
N THR A 10 -8.21 -0.61 -3.90
CA THR A 10 -9.46 -1.16 -3.32
C THR A 10 -9.74 -2.49 -3.98
N PHE A 11 -10.08 -3.50 -3.17
CA PHE A 11 -10.48 -4.82 -3.62
C PHE A 11 -11.43 -5.45 -2.58
N GLU A 12 -12.24 -6.40 -3.03
CA GLU A 12 -13.10 -7.20 -2.15
C GLU A 12 -12.30 -8.30 -1.46
N SER A 13 -12.52 -8.51 -0.16
CA SER A 13 -11.80 -9.49 0.64
C SER A 13 -12.75 -10.24 1.58
N ASP A 14 -12.60 -11.55 1.66
CA ASP A 14 -13.35 -12.41 2.59
C ASP A 14 -12.76 -12.42 4.00
N PHE A 15 -11.60 -11.80 4.19
CA PHE A 15 -10.92 -11.68 5.48
C PHE A 15 -10.53 -10.24 5.78
N ARG A 16 -10.51 -9.91 7.08
CA ARG A 16 -10.09 -8.60 7.58
C ARG A 16 -8.62 -8.65 8.02
N PRO A 17 -7.74 -7.83 7.43
CA PRO A 17 -6.37 -7.68 7.92
C PRO A 17 -6.32 -7.18 9.37
N GLN A 18 -5.22 -7.47 10.05
CA GLN A 18 -4.93 -7.05 11.42
C GLN A 18 -3.63 -6.22 11.46
N VAL A 19 -3.49 -5.39 12.49
CA VAL A 19 -2.23 -4.68 12.74
C VAL A 19 -1.12 -5.71 12.97
N GLY A 20 0.00 -5.55 12.27
CA GLY A 20 1.13 -6.48 12.26
C GLY A 20 1.12 -7.48 11.11
N ASP A 21 0.01 -7.62 10.37
CA ASP A 21 -0.01 -8.46 9.17
C ASP A 21 0.91 -7.88 8.10
N ILE A 22 1.63 -8.75 7.39
CA ILE A 22 2.40 -8.37 6.20
C ILE A 22 1.53 -8.58 4.97
N ILE A 23 1.39 -7.53 4.16
CA ILE A 23 0.62 -7.59 2.91
C ILE A 23 1.56 -7.87 1.76
N ASP A 24 1.18 -8.84 0.92
CA ASP A 24 1.81 -9.13 -0.36
C ASP A 24 0.95 -8.64 -1.52
N ASP A 25 1.58 -8.03 -2.51
CA ASP A 25 0.95 -7.58 -3.74
C ASP A 25 2.00 -7.65 -4.87
N PRO A 26 1.65 -8.14 -6.08
CA PRO A 26 2.60 -8.21 -7.19
C PRO A 26 3.18 -6.85 -7.61
N GLY A 27 2.52 -5.75 -7.25
CA GLY A 27 3.01 -4.39 -7.44
C GLY A 27 4.16 -4.01 -6.50
N PHE A 28 4.31 -4.68 -5.36
CA PHE A 28 5.43 -4.47 -4.46
C PHE A 28 6.72 -5.00 -5.10
N ASP A 29 7.81 -4.25 -4.94
CA ASP A 29 9.11 -4.62 -5.48
C ASP A 29 10.12 -4.63 -4.35
N SER A 30 10.74 -5.79 -4.13
CA SER A 30 11.77 -5.97 -3.10
C SER A 30 13.05 -5.18 -3.39
N GLY A 31 13.20 -4.68 -4.63
CA GLY A 31 14.19 -3.70 -5.03
C GLY A 31 13.80 -2.24 -4.73
N PHE A 32 12.69 -2.00 -4.03
CA PHE A 32 12.30 -0.70 -3.46
C PHE A 32 12.01 -0.81 -1.94
N HIS A 33 11.06 -1.66 -1.55
CA HIS A 33 10.78 -2.01 -0.15
C HIS A 33 10.68 -3.53 0.00
N ASN A 34 11.21 -4.07 1.08
CA ASN A 34 11.19 -5.51 1.37
C ASN A 34 9.83 -6.04 1.88
N GLY A 35 8.76 -5.26 1.75
CA GLY A 35 7.41 -5.61 2.16
C GLY A 35 6.69 -4.46 2.86
N TYR A 36 5.41 -4.65 3.15
CA TYR A 36 4.57 -3.68 3.83
C TYR A 36 3.82 -4.32 5.00
N GLU A 37 3.81 -3.63 6.14
CA GLU A 37 3.10 -4.03 7.35
C GLU A 37 1.85 -3.17 7.55
N VAL A 38 0.77 -3.80 7.99
CA VAL A 38 -0.44 -3.10 8.44
C VAL A 38 -0.19 -2.43 9.78
N VAL A 39 -0.28 -1.09 9.82
CA VAL A 39 -0.13 -0.31 11.07
C VAL A 39 -1.45 0.22 11.62
N LYS A 40 -2.50 0.24 10.81
CA LYS A 40 -3.83 0.70 11.23
C LYS A 40 -4.91 0.04 10.41
N VAL A 41 -5.97 -0.39 11.09
CA VAL A 41 -7.22 -0.86 10.49
C VAL A 41 -8.36 0.00 11.02
N THR A 42 -9.18 0.55 10.12
CA THR A 42 -10.38 1.32 10.46
C THR A 42 -11.58 0.73 9.74
N ILE A 43 -12.59 0.27 10.47
CA ILE A 43 -13.83 -0.25 9.90
C ILE A 43 -14.88 0.85 9.92
N ASN A 44 -15.49 1.11 8.77
CA ASN A 44 -16.63 2.01 8.65
C ASN A 44 -17.89 1.18 8.40
N TYR A 45 -18.67 0.93 9.45
CA TYR A 45 -19.92 0.17 9.35
C TYR A 45 -21.03 0.89 8.58
N THR A 46 -20.97 2.21 8.48
CA THR A 46 -21.95 2.99 7.69
C THR A 46 -21.74 2.79 6.20
N LEU A 47 -20.47 2.73 5.76
CA LEU A 47 -20.11 2.51 4.35
C LEU A 47 -19.89 1.03 4.02
N ASN A 48 -19.84 0.16 5.02
CA ASN A 48 -19.44 -1.24 4.90
C ASN A 48 -18.03 -1.41 4.29
N GLU A 49 -17.09 -0.58 4.73
CA GLU A 49 -15.71 -0.55 4.22
C GLU A 49 -14.68 -0.80 5.32
N CYS A 50 -13.55 -1.42 4.94
CA CYS A 50 -12.38 -1.61 5.80
C CYS A 50 -11.17 -0.89 5.22
N PHE A 51 -10.70 0.15 5.90
CA PHE A 51 -9.52 0.91 5.52
C PHE A 51 -8.28 0.36 6.22
N VAL A 52 -7.24 0.11 5.44
CA VAL A 52 -5.97 -0.44 5.91
C VAL A 52 -4.85 0.53 5.57
N SER A 53 -4.05 0.92 6.56
CA SER A 53 -2.86 1.75 6.36
C SER A 53 -1.61 0.90 6.47
N LEU A 54 -0.70 1.11 5.52
CA LEU A 54 0.54 0.33 5.39
C LEU A 54 1.77 1.20 5.64
N VAL A 55 2.84 0.60 6.16
CA VAL A 55 4.19 1.17 6.18
C VAL A 55 5.19 0.18 5.59
N PRO A 56 6.25 0.64 4.91
CA PRO A 56 7.31 -0.26 4.44
C PRO A 56 8.08 -0.85 5.63
N LEU A 57 8.47 -2.12 5.53
CA LEU A 57 9.28 -2.82 6.55
C LEU A 57 10.73 -2.31 6.61
N ALA A 58 11.29 -1.93 5.46
CA ALA A 58 12.58 -1.27 5.35
C ALA A 58 12.50 -0.19 4.25
N ILE A 59 12.95 1.01 4.60
CA ILE A 59 12.96 2.17 3.70
C ILE A 59 14.18 2.11 2.75
N GLU A 60 15.19 1.29 3.06
CA GLU A 60 16.52 1.36 2.43
C GLU A 60 16.82 0.22 1.43
N VAL A 61 15.94 -0.02 0.46
CA VAL A 61 16.31 -0.81 -0.71
C VAL A 61 15.97 -0.05 -1.98
N GLU A 62 16.53 1.13 -2.20
CA GLU A 62 16.30 1.90 -3.46
C GLU A 62 17.18 1.37 -4.62
N LYS A 63 17.01 0.10 -4.99
CA LYS A 63 17.70 -0.49 -6.15
C LYS A 63 17.03 -0.13 -7.47
N ILE A 64 15.75 0.24 -7.42
CA ILE A 64 14.99 0.74 -8.56
C ILE A 64 14.57 2.19 -8.33
N ARG A 65 14.34 2.92 -9.43
CA ARG A 65 13.86 4.29 -9.34
C ARG A 65 12.42 4.34 -8.84
N VAL A 66 12.10 5.40 -8.09
CA VAL A 66 10.74 5.63 -7.60
C VAL A 66 9.71 5.71 -8.72
N GLU A 67 10.05 6.24 -9.90
CA GLU A 67 9.11 6.33 -11.03
C GLU A 67 8.76 4.96 -11.60
N ASP A 68 9.75 4.06 -11.67
CA ASP A 68 9.55 2.68 -12.13
C ASP A 68 8.69 1.90 -11.13
N TYR A 69 8.93 2.13 -9.83
CA TYR A 69 8.11 1.55 -8.77
C TYR A 69 6.65 2.03 -8.85
N ILE A 70 6.42 3.34 -8.97
CA ILE A 70 5.06 3.91 -9.13
C ILE A 70 4.38 3.35 -10.37
N LYS A 71 5.11 3.19 -11.49
CA LYS A 71 4.57 2.60 -12.71
C LYS A 71 4.15 1.15 -12.49
N LYS A 72 4.96 0.34 -11.81
CA LYS A 72 4.64 -1.04 -11.44
C LYS A 72 3.39 -1.11 -10.58
N LEU A 73 3.31 -0.31 -9.52
CA LEU A 73 2.12 -0.22 -8.65
C LEU A 73 0.86 0.10 -9.48
N LYS A 74 0.93 1.07 -10.40
CA LYS A 74 -0.19 1.41 -11.29
C LYS A 74 -0.62 0.25 -12.19
N THR A 75 0.33 -0.53 -12.71
CA THR A 75 0.03 -1.75 -13.49
C THR A 75 -0.76 -2.79 -12.68
N TYR A 76 -0.57 -2.84 -11.36
CA TYR A 76 -1.27 -3.77 -10.46
C TYR A 76 -2.47 -3.15 -9.72
N GLY A 77 -3.02 -2.05 -10.25
CA GLY A 77 -4.29 -1.48 -9.80
C GLY A 77 -4.19 -0.48 -8.64
N TRP A 78 -2.97 -0.06 -8.28
CA TRP A 78 -2.79 1.07 -7.36
C TRP A 78 -2.97 2.39 -8.10
N SER A 79 -3.56 3.37 -7.42
CA SER A 79 -3.78 4.71 -8.00
C SER A 79 -3.39 5.80 -7.02
N ILE A 80 -2.98 6.95 -7.56
CA ILE A 80 -2.70 8.13 -6.75
C ILE A 80 -4.02 8.73 -6.33
N GLN A 81 -4.23 8.86 -5.04
CA GLN A 81 -5.34 9.61 -4.49
C GLN A 81 -4.89 11.06 -4.26
N SER A 82 -5.43 12.00 -5.03
CA SER A 82 -5.32 13.42 -4.72
C SER A 82 -6.21 13.73 -3.51
N ARG A 83 -5.66 14.37 -2.49
CA ARG A 83 -6.44 14.97 -1.42
C ARG A 83 -7.23 16.18 -1.92
#